data_AF-A0A1G1GUB6-F1
#
_entry.id   AF-A0A1G1GUB6-F1
#
_cell.length_a   1.000
_cell.length_b   1.000
_cell.length_c   1.000
_cell.angle_alpha   90.00
_cell.angle_beta   90.00
_cell.angle_gamma   90.00
#
_symmetry.space_group_name_H-M   'P 1'
#
loop_
_entity.id
_entity.type
_entity.pdbx_description
1 polymer ?
#
loop_
_entity_poly.entity_id
_entity_poly.type
_entity_poly.pdbx_seq_one_letter_code
_entity_poly.pdbx_strand_id
1 'polypeptide(L)'
;MRYFQVKNLWNIRMRASKALSTQHSAASSKKEVHISGAEGLYEISEIQGIIKKYIERALNHPKGKADKIIITIENIRQRPKVISALPIVTVSCNGPSEGIEISTALLQSLGISKSAIDIAFKLINKGGMRGAAIITAEKGNRLEPDKERGVRVSRLGINKSALRLLSSRLSYHGINTDTVKEALILASKVTSFKNVVA
;
A
#
# COMPACT_ATOMS: atom_id res chain seq x y z
N MET A 1 -15.65 16.39 -33.85
CA MET A 1 -14.53 15.85 -33.05
C MET A 1 -14.86 16.11 -31.57
N ARG A 2 -15.39 15.13 -30.83
CA ARG A 2 -15.69 15.32 -29.40
C ARG A 2 -14.36 15.27 -28.64
N TYR A 3 -13.94 16.40 -28.09
CA TYR A 3 -12.92 16.44 -27.04
C TYR A 3 -13.44 15.54 -25.90
N PHE A 4 -12.93 14.33 -25.78
CA PHE A 4 -13.08 13.56 -24.57
C PHE A 4 -12.37 14.36 -23.49
N GLN A 5 -13.12 15.13 -22.69
CA GLN A 5 -12.62 15.72 -21.47
C GLN A 5 -11.90 14.62 -20.70
N VAL A 6 -10.58 14.76 -20.56
CA VAL A 6 -9.83 13.96 -19.61
C VAL A 6 -10.53 14.21 -18.28
N LYS A 7 -11.17 13.19 -17.71
CA LYS A 7 -11.74 13.32 -16.36
C LYS A 7 -10.59 13.74 -15.46
N ASN A 8 -10.63 14.98 -15.00
CA ASN A 8 -9.62 15.54 -14.10
C ASN A 8 -9.73 14.80 -12.77
N LEU A 9 -8.84 13.82 -12.59
CA LEU A 9 -8.72 13.07 -11.35
C LEU A 9 -7.73 13.75 -10.43
N TRP A 10 -8.00 13.63 -9.14
CA TRP A 10 -7.19 14.17 -8.07
C TRP A 10 -6.68 13.02 -7.24
N ASN A 11 -5.36 13.01 -6.98
CA ASN A 11 -4.79 12.08 -6.04
C ASN A 11 -4.86 12.71 -4.65
N ILE A 12 -5.54 12.01 -3.74
CA ILE A 12 -5.67 12.41 -2.34
C ILE A 12 -4.89 11.40 -1.52
N ARG A 13 -3.93 11.89 -0.75
CA ARG A 13 -3.11 11.08 0.17
C ARG A 13 -3.27 11.60 1.58
N MET A 14 -3.42 10.69 2.53
CA MET A 14 -3.38 11.00 3.96
C MET A 14 -2.30 10.17 4.65
N ARG A 15 -1.59 10.82 5.57
CA ARG A 15 -0.73 10.17 6.56
C ARG A 15 -1.03 10.73 7.94
N ALA A 16 -1.29 9.83 8.87
CA ALA A 16 -1.45 10.13 10.29
C ALA A 16 -0.30 9.50 11.09
N SER A 17 0.26 10.27 12.03
CA SER A 17 1.33 9.83 12.92
C SER A 17 1.17 10.38 14.32
N LYS A 18 1.91 9.76 15.25
CA LYS A 18 2.04 10.20 16.64
C LYS A 18 3.52 10.40 16.98
N ALA A 19 3.88 11.50 17.62
CA ALA A 19 5.24 11.71 18.12
C ALA A 19 5.53 10.75 19.29
N LEU A 20 6.72 10.14 19.30
CA LEU A 20 7.24 9.51 20.51
C LEU A 20 7.84 10.59 21.40
N SER A 21 7.26 10.76 22.59
CA SER A 21 7.88 11.55 23.65
C SER A 21 9.01 10.72 24.27
N THR A 22 10.24 10.89 23.78
CA THR A 22 11.41 10.43 24.54
C THR A 22 11.77 11.52 25.53
N GLN A 23 11.41 11.34 26.80
CA GLN A 23 12.14 12.03 27.86
C GLN A 23 13.58 11.48 27.83
N HIS A 24 14.56 12.37 27.74
CA HIS A 24 16.00 12.09 27.67
C HIS A 24 16.57 11.55 26.35
N SER A 25 16.88 12.46 25.42
CA SER A 25 18.21 12.54 24.80
C SER A 25 18.27 13.74 23.85
N ALA A 26 19.28 14.59 24.07
CA ALA A 26 19.64 15.66 23.16
C ALA A 26 20.02 15.06 21.80
N ALA A 27 19.52 15.68 20.73
CA ALA A 27 19.93 15.47 19.34
C ALA A 27 19.88 14.02 18.80
N SER A 28 18.67 13.45 18.64
CA SER A 28 18.40 12.59 17.47
C SER A 28 16.91 12.62 17.12
N SER A 29 16.59 12.67 15.83
CA SER A 29 15.27 12.85 15.21
C SER A 29 14.06 12.45 16.08
N LYS A 30 13.09 13.37 16.25
CA LYS A 30 11.74 13.04 16.77
C LYS A 30 11.20 11.81 16.01
N LYS A 31 11.21 10.63 16.63
CA LYS A 31 10.68 9.42 16.00
C LYS A 31 9.15 9.50 16.03
N GLU A 32 8.55 9.50 14.85
CA GLU A 32 7.10 9.44 14.66
C GLU A 32 6.66 7.99 14.46
N VAL A 33 5.64 7.54 15.19
CA VAL A 33 4.96 6.26 14.96
C VAL A 33 3.87 6.47 13.92
N HIS A 34 3.81 5.57 12.93
CA HIS A 34 2.75 5.58 11.94
C HIS A 34 1.44 5.06 12.55
N ILE A 35 0.37 5.86 12.43
CA ILE A 35 -0.96 5.51 12.90
C ILE A 35 -1.81 4.99 11.75
N SER A 36 -1.96 5.79 10.69
CA SER A 36 -2.85 5.49 9.57
C SER A 36 -2.33 6.09 8.27
N GLY A 37 -2.73 5.50 7.15
CA GLY A 37 -2.48 5.99 5.81
C GLY A 37 -3.62 5.60 4.89
N ALA A 38 -3.86 6.43 3.88
CA ALA A 38 -4.82 6.16 2.82
C ALA A 38 -4.43 6.94 1.55
N GLU A 39 -4.74 6.38 0.39
CA GLU A 39 -4.54 7.03 -0.90
C GLU A 39 -5.61 6.61 -1.90
N GLY A 40 -6.03 7.52 -2.79
CA GLY A 40 -6.94 7.21 -3.86
C GLY A 40 -7.01 8.29 -4.94
N LEU A 41 -7.55 7.90 -6.10
CA LEU A 41 -7.84 8.79 -7.22
C LEU A 41 -9.34 9.08 -7.29
N TYR A 42 -9.70 10.36 -7.30
CA TYR A 42 -11.09 10.80 -7.16
C TYR A 42 -11.44 11.94 -8.12
N GLU A 43 -12.71 12.07 -8.47
CA GLU A 43 -13.22 13.25 -9.17
C GLU A 43 -13.26 14.47 -8.24
N ILE A 44 -13.25 15.67 -8.82
CA ILE A 44 -13.23 16.93 -8.04
C ILE A 44 -14.42 17.04 -7.07
N SER A 45 -15.59 16.55 -7.49
CA SER A 45 -16.82 16.53 -6.70
C SER A 45 -16.74 15.64 -5.47
N GLU A 46 -15.78 14.72 -5.42
CA GLU A 46 -15.63 13.75 -4.33
C GLU A 46 -14.63 14.24 -3.26
N ILE A 47 -13.81 15.24 -3.57
CA ILE A 47 -12.68 15.68 -2.73
C ILE A 47 -13.12 15.95 -1.28
N GLN A 48 -14.16 16.76 -1.08
CA GLN A 48 -14.64 17.10 0.27
C GLN A 48 -15.05 15.86 1.07
N GLY A 49 -15.79 14.95 0.44
CA GLY A 49 -16.23 13.71 1.07
C GLY A 49 -15.06 12.79 1.43
N ILE A 50 -14.04 12.70 0.57
CA ILE A 50 -12.85 11.89 0.85
C ILE A 50 -11.98 12.49 1.95
N ILE A 51 -11.78 13.81 1.97
CA ILE A 51 -11.05 14.48 3.05
C ILE A 51 -11.69 14.18 4.40
N LYS A 52 -13.03 14.33 4.50
CA LYS A 52 -13.77 14.03 5.73
C LYS A 52 -13.51 12.59 6.19
N LYS A 53 -13.64 11.60 5.29
CA LYS A 53 -13.38 10.19 5.58
C LYS A 53 -11.94 9.93 6.03
N TYR A 54 -10.96 10.57 5.39
CA TYR A 54 -9.55 10.41 5.75
C TYR A 54 -9.22 11.02 7.12
N ILE A 55 -9.84 12.16 7.46
CA ILE A 55 -9.72 12.76 8.80
C ILE A 55 -10.35 11.83 9.84
N GLU A 56 -11.57 11.35 9.61
CA GLU A 56 -12.25 10.42 10.52
C GLU A 56 -11.42 9.15 10.75
N ARG A 57 -10.90 8.55 9.67
CA ARG A 57 -10.01 7.38 9.74
C ARG A 57 -8.72 7.67 10.50
N ALA A 58 -8.16 8.87 10.39
CA ALA A 58 -6.94 9.26 11.09
C ALA A 58 -7.16 9.48 12.59
N LEU A 59 -8.31 10.05 12.97
CA LEU A 59 -8.65 10.35 14.37
C LEU A 59 -9.12 9.13 15.15
N ASN A 60 -9.78 8.18 14.48
CA ASN A 60 -10.43 7.02 15.11
C ASN A 60 -9.70 5.70 14.84
N HIS A 61 -8.43 5.74 14.43
CA HIS A 61 -7.70 4.53 14.04
C HIS A 61 -7.43 3.61 15.25
N PRO A 62 -7.57 2.26 15.12
CA PRO A 62 -7.34 1.32 16.22
C PRO A 62 -5.93 1.37 16.83
N LYS A 63 -4.93 1.87 16.07
CA LYS A 63 -3.55 2.06 16.55
C LYS A 63 -3.38 3.27 17.49
N GLY A 64 -4.45 4.02 17.77
CA GLY A 64 -4.47 5.17 18.66
C GLY A 64 -4.66 6.51 17.93
N LYS A 65 -4.80 7.58 18.72
CA LYS A 65 -5.03 8.94 18.21
C LYS A 65 -3.75 9.56 17.66
N ALA A 66 -3.80 10.04 16.42
CA ALA A 66 -2.73 10.81 15.79
C ALA A 66 -2.63 12.23 16.36
N ASP A 67 -1.42 12.75 16.51
CA ASP A 67 -1.15 14.17 16.84
C ASP A 67 -0.71 14.98 15.62
N LYS A 68 -0.48 14.30 14.49
CA LYS A 68 -0.10 14.91 13.21
C LYS A 68 -0.82 14.19 12.08
N ILE A 69 -1.55 14.96 11.28
CA ILE A 69 -2.24 14.48 10.08
C ILE A 69 -1.82 15.37 8.91
N ILE A 70 -1.28 14.76 7.86
CA ILE A 70 -0.94 15.42 6.61
C ILE A 70 -1.88 14.88 5.53
N ILE A 71 -2.62 15.76 4.88
CA ILE A 71 -3.40 15.45 3.68
C ILE A 71 -2.80 16.23 2.52
N THR A 72 -2.53 15.54 1.41
CA THR A 72 -2.03 16.14 0.17
C THR A 72 -3.02 15.85 -0.94
N ILE A 73 -3.41 16.89 -1.67
CA ILE A 73 -4.35 16.81 -2.80
C ILE A 73 -3.60 17.34 -4.01
N GLU A 74 -3.39 16.50 -5.01
CA GLU A 74 -2.69 16.87 -6.24
C GLU A 74 -3.56 16.60 -7.47
N ASN A 75 -3.62 17.56 -8.39
CA ASN A 75 -4.27 17.36 -9.68
C ASN A 75 -3.41 16.41 -10.53
N ILE A 76 -4.01 15.36 -11.06
CA ILE A 76 -3.33 14.43 -11.96
C ILE A 76 -3.54 14.89 -13.41
N ARG A 77 -2.50 15.50 -13.97
CA ARG A 77 -2.48 16.00 -15.35
C ARG A 77 -2.44 14.88 -16.40
N GLN A 78 -2.00 13.69 -16.02
CA GLN A 78 -1.85 12.55 -16.93
C GLN A 78 -3.07 11.65 -16.85
N ARG A 79 -3.55 11.14 -17.99
CA ARG A 79 -4.64 10.17 -17.98
C ARG A 79 -4.18 8.88 -17.28
N PRO A 80 -4.88 8.40 -16.22
CA PRO A 80 -4.49 7.16 -15.58
C PRO A 80 -4.65 5.96 -16.52
N LYS A 81 -3.67 5.05 -16.47
CA LYS A 81 -3.78 3.76 -17.15
C LYS A 81 -4.78 2.89 -16.38
N VAL A 82 -5.74 2.32 -17.09
CA VAL A 82 -6.69 1.36 -16.53
C VAL A 82 -6.10 -0.05 -16.69
N ILE A 83 -6.15 -0.82 -15.60
CA ILE A 83 -5.71 -2.21 -15.54
C ILE A 83 -6.78 -3.03 -14.81
N SER A 84 -6.79 -4.34 -15.04
CA SER A 84 -7.58 -5.27 -14.24
C SER A 84 -6.96 -5.45 -12.85
N ALA A 85 -7.80 -5.66 -11.83
CA ALA A 85 -7.31 -6.13 -10.54
C ALA A 85 -6.83 -7.58 -10.66
N LEU A 86 -5.85 -7.97 -9.85
CA LEU A 86 -5.39 -9.35 -9.75
C LEU A 86 -6.53 -10.28 -9.30
N PRO A 87 -6.52 -11.55 -9.74
CA PRO A 87 -7.35 -12.57 -9.11
C PRO A 87 -6.94 -12.73 -7.64
N ILE A 88 -7.90 -13.11 -6.81
CA ILE A 88 -7.69 -13.32 -5.37
C ILE A 88 -7.97 -14.78 -5.06
N VAL A 89 -7.05 -15.41 -4.34
CA VAL A 89 -7.21 -16.74 -3.76
C VAL A 89 -6.79 -16.67 -2.30
N THR A 90 -7.60 -17.23 -1.41
CA THR A 90 -7.24 -17.39 0.00
C THR A 90 -6.64 -18.78 0.18
N VAL A 91 -5.42 -18.83 0.72
CA VAL A 91 -4.75 -20.08 1.09
C VAL A 91 -4.75 -20.17 2.61
N SER A 92 -5.40 -21.21 3.15
CA SER A 92 -5.43 -21.48 4.58
C SER A 92 -4.08 -22.03 5.04
N CYS A 93 -3.65 -21.66 6.24
CA CYS A 93 -2.48 -22.23 6.92
C CYS A 93 -2.77 -22.34 8.42
N ASN A 94 -2.10 -23.27 9.09
CA ASN A 94 -2.27 -23.60 10.50
C ASN A 94 -1.46 -22.68 11.44
N GLY A 95 -0.60 -21.83 10.88
CA GLY A 95 0.14 -20.84 11.65
C GLY A 95 1.19 -20.07 10.84
N PRO A 96 1.92 -19.14 11.49
CA PRO A 96 2.90 -18.29 10.82
C PRO A 96 4.02 -19.05 10.11
N SER A 97 4.50 -20.18 10.67
CA SER A 97 5.56 -20.99 10.05
C SER A 97 5.12 -21.56 8.70
N GLU A 98 3.96 -22.21 8.67
CA GLU A 98 3.40 -22.77 7.43
C GLU A 98 3.09 -21.67 6.41
N GLY A 99 2.63 -20.50 6.86
CA GLY A 99 2.44 -19.33 5.99
C GLY A 99 3.74 -18.86 5.32
N ILE A 100 4.87 -18.88 6.05
CA ILE A 100 6.20 -18.57 5.49
C ILE A 100 6.64 -19.65 4.50
N GLU A 101 6.41 -20.93 4.81
CA GLU A 101 6.75 -22.05 3.91
C GLU A 101 5.97 -21.97 2.60
N ILE A 102 4.65 -21.77 2.66
CA ILE A 102 3.78 -21.59 1.49
C ILE A 102 4.24 -20.36 0.68
N SER A 103 4.49 -19.23 1.33
CA SER A 103 4.95 -18.01 0.65
C SER A 103 6.30 -18.23 -0.05
N THR A 104 7.21 -18.94 0.61
CA THR A 104 8.52 -19.29 0.04
C THR A 104 8.37 -20.17 -1.19
N ALA A 105 7.55 -21.23 -1.12
CA ALA A 105 7.29 -22.11 -2.25
C ALA A 105 6.66 -21.38 -3.45
N LEU A 106 5.71 -20.47 -3.20
CA LEU A 106 5.09 -19.65 -4.23
C LEU A 106 6.09 -18.66 -4.87
N LEU A 107 6.96 -18.04 -4.09
CA LEU A 107 7.98 -17.13 -4.63
C LEU A 107 9.06 -17.88 -5.42
N GLN A 108 9.47 -19.07 -4.95
CA GLN A 108 10.44 -19.92 -5.67
C GLN A 108 9.88 -20.43 -7.00
N SER A 109 8.58 -20.76 -7.08
CA SER A 109 7.97 -21.18 -8.34
C SER A 109 7.94 -20.08 -9.41
N LEU A 110 8.08 -18.81 -9.00
CA LEU A 110 8.26 -17.66 -9.89
C LEU A 110 9.73 -17.42 -10.29
N GLY A 111 10.64 -18.32 -9.94
CA GLY A 111 12.07 -18.22 -10.26
C GLY A 111 12.85 -17.27 -9.34
N ILE A 112 12.29 -16.88 -8.20
CA ILE A 112 12.99 -16.04 -7.21
C ILE A 112 13.91 -16.93 -6.39
N SER A 113 15.18 -16.52 -6.24
CA SER A 113 16.16 -17.32 -5.52
C SER A 113 15.85 -17.38 -4.02
N LYS A 114 16.24 -18.50 -3.40
CA LYS A 114 16.09 -18.68 -1.94
C LYS A 114 16.78 -17.56 -1.15
N SER A 115 17.97 -17.12 -1.60
CA SER A 115 18.69 -16.03 -0.94
C SER A 115 17.95 -14.70 -0.99
N ALA A 116 17.29 -14.37 -2.11
CA ALA A 116 16.46 -13.17 -2.21
C ALA A 116 15.23 -13.23 -1.29
N ILE A 117 14.58 -14.39 -1.20
CA ILE A 117 13.44 -14.62 -0.30
C ILE A 117 13.86 -14.50 1.17
N ASP A 118 14.98 -15.13 1.55
CA ASP A 118 15.52 -15.06 2.91
C ASP A 118 15.85 -13.61 3.31
N ILE A 119 16.41 -12.81 2.39
CA ILE A 119 16.66 -11.38 2.60
C ILE A 119 15.35 -10.61 2.78
N ALA A 120 14.32 -10.90 1.98
CA ALA A 120 13.01 -10.26 2.10
C ALA A 120 12.39 -10.52 3.48
N PHE A 121 12.36 -11.78 3.95
CA PHE A 121 11.83 -12.11 5.28
C PHE A 121 12.65 -11.49 6.41
N LYS A 122 13.99 -11.45 6.31
CA LYS A 122 14.84 -10.74 7.28
C LYS A 122 14.48 -9.26 7.38
N LEU A 123 14.20 -8.59 6.26
CA LEU A 123 13.79 -7.18 6.25
C LEU A 123 12.40 -6.97 6.86
N ILE A 124 11.44 -7.85 6.54
CA ILE A 124 10.09 -7.81 7.11
C ILE A 124 10.17 -7.95 8.64
N ASN A 125 10.92 -8.96 9.12
CA ASN A 125 11.08 -9.21 10.56
C ASN A 125 11.82 -8.09 11.29
N LYS A 126 12.80 -7.46 10.65
CA LYS A 126 13.48 -6.27 11.19
C LYS A 126 12.54 -5.07 11.32
N GLY A 127 11.63 -4.90 10.36
CA GLY A 127 10.69 -3.78 10.32
C GLY A 127 11.36 -2.41 10.16
N GLY A 128 10.61 -1.36 10.47
CA GLY A 128 11.10 0.03 10.50
C GLY A 128 11.08 0.80 9.16
N MET A 129 10.94 0.10 8.03
CA MET A 129 10.75 0.74 6.73
C MET A 129 9.35 1.35 6.61
N ARG A 130 9.24 2.42 5.80
CA ARG A 130 7.98 3.16 5.57
C ARG A 130 7.45 2.98 4.15
N GLY A 131 8.12 2.19 3.33
CA GLY A 131 7.83 1.85 1.94
C GLY A 131 8.42 0.48 1.63
N ALA A 132 8.37 0.07 0.36
CA ALA A 132 8.86 -1.22 -0.09
C ALA A 132 10.38 -1.20 -0.34
N ALA A 133 11.05 -2.31 -0.03
CA ALA A 133 12.37 -2.60 -0.58
C ALA A 133 12.21 -3.07 -2.04
N ILE A 134 13.19 -2.78 -2.89
CA ILE A 134 13.27 -3.30 -4.25
C ILE A 134 14.41 -4.32 -4.25
N ILE A 135 14.09 -5.60 -4.40
CA ILE A 135 15.05 -6.70 -4.23
C ILE A 135 15.24 -7.39 -5.58
N THR A 136 16.48 -7.60 -6.02
CA THR A 136 16.76 -8.40 -7.21
C THR A 136 16.39 -9.85 -6.98
N ALA A 137 15.65 -10.46 -7.91
CA ALA A 137 15.17 -11.84 -7.79
C ALA A 137 16.29 -12.89 -7.69
N GLU A 138 17.42 -12.68 -8.36
CA GLU A 138 18.51 -13.66 -8.40
C GLU A 138 19.44 -13.60 -7.17
N LYS A 139 19.86 -12.40 -6.78
CA LYS A 139 20.94 -12.20 -5.79
C LYS A 139 20.48 -11.62 -4.46
N GLY A 140 19.23 -11.15 -4.36
CA GLY A 140 18.73 -10.49 -3.16
C GLY A 140 19.29 -9.08 -2.91
N ASN A 141 19.89 -8.44 -3.91
CA ASN A 141 20.42 -7.07 -3.77
C ASN A 141 19.28 -6.05 -3.65
N ARG A 142 19.43 -5.11 -2.73
CA ARG A 142 18.51 -3.97 -2.55
C ARG A 142 18.84 -2.85 -3.53
N LEU A 143 17.85 -2.39 -4.29
CA LEU A 143 17.97 -1.41 -5.37
C LEU A 143 17.29 -0.07 -5.09
N GLU A 144 16.48 0.03 -4.03
CA GLU A 144 15.90 1.32 -3.66
C GLU A 144 16.98 2.33 -3.23
N PRO A 145 16.83 3.62 -3.56
CA PRO A 145 17.85 4.63 -3.29
C PRO A 145 18.03 4.93 -1.80
N ASP A 146 16.94 4.85 -1.02
CA ASP A 146 16.94 5.06 0.43
C ASP A 146 16.48 3.78 1.12
N LYS A 147 17.45 3.09 1.76
CA LYS A 147 17.24 1.78 2.40
C LYS A 147 16.47 1.87 3.72
N GLU A 148 16.41 3.04 4.35
CA GLU A 148 15.63 3.22 5.59
C GLU A 148 14.17 3.56 5.26
N ARG A 149 13.95 4.35 4.22
CA ARG A 149 12.61 4.77 3.80
C ARG A 149 11.90 3.75 2.92
N GLY A 150 12.60 3.21 1.92
CA GLY A 150 12.01 2.43 0.83
C GLY A 150 11.28 3.28 -0.22
N VAL A 151 10.74 2.62 -1.24
CA VAL A 151 9.92 3.23 -2.29
C VAL A 151 8.44 3.14 -1.95
N ARG A 152 7.69 4.24 -2.13
CA ARG A 152 6.24 4.26 -1.91
C ARG A 152 5.50 4.27 -3.24
N VAL A 153 4.66 3.26 -3.43
CA VAL A 153 3.66 3.24 -4.49
C VAL A 153 2.62 4.33 -4.18
N SER A 154 2.27 5.11 -5.20
CA SER A 154 1.35 6.25 -5.10
C SER A 154 0.64 6.45 -6.45
N ARG A 155 -0.42 7.25 -6.51
CA ARG A 155 -1.28 7.54 -7.66
C ARG A 155 -1.97 6.27 -8.17
N LEU A 156 -2.76 5.67 -7.29
CA LEU A 156 -3.52 4.45 -7.51
C LEU A 156 -4.95 4.64 -7.00
N GLY A 157 -5.87 3.89 -7.56
CA GLY A 157 -7.27 3.91 -7.18
C GLY A 157 -8.05 2.83 -7.90
N ILE A 158 -9.33 2.72 -7.60
CA ILE A 158 -10.24 1.77 -8.20
C ILE A 158 -11.50 2.51 -8.66
N ASN A 159 -12.00 2.16 -9.84
CA ASN A 159 -13.23 2.76 -10.33
C ASN A 159 -14.44 2.27 -9.51
N LYS A 160 -15.53 3.07 -9.48
CA LYS A 160 -16.70 2.80 -8.63
C LYS A 160 -17.37 1.46 -8.92
N SER A 161 -17.50 1.08 -10.18
CA SER A 161 -18.14 -0.19 -10.57
C SER A 161 -17.31 -1.40 -10.15
N ALA A 162 -16.01 -1.37 -10.39
CA ALA A 162 -15.08 -2.41 -9.95
C ALA A 162 -15.01 -2.50 -8.43
N LEU A 163 -15.04 -1.37 -7.71
CA LEU A 163 -15.08 -1.38 -6.24
C LEU A 163 -16.35 -2.03 -5.70
N ARG A 164 -17.52 -1.78 -6.32
CA ARG A 164 -18.77 -2.46 -5.94
C ARG A 164 -18.70 -3.96 -6.18
N LEU A 165 -18.23 -4.38 -7.36
CA LEU A 165 -18.05 -5.80 -7.69
C LEU A 165 -17.06 -6.48 -6.74
N LEU A 166 -15.91 -5.86 -6.51
CA LEU A 166 -14.91 -6.34 -5.57
C LEU A 166 -15.50 -6.47 -4.15
N SER A 167 -16.20 -5.44 -3.66
CA SER A 167 -16.80 -5.48 -2.33
C SER A 167 -17.82 -6.60 -2.19
N SER A 168 -18.65 -6.84 -3.20
CA SER A 168 -19.61 -7.96 -3.22
C SER A 168 -18.91 -9.31 -3.15
N ARG A 169 -17.88 -9.52 -3.97
CA ARG A 169 -17.08 -10.77 -3.96
C ARG A 169 -16.35 -10.98 -2.63
N LEU A 170 -15.72 -9.95 -2.08
CA LEU A 170 -15.02 -10.04 -0.81
C LEU A 170 -16.00 -10.28 0.36
N SER A 171 -17.21 -9.71 0.30
CA SER A 171 -18.24 -9.94 1.32
C SER A 171 -18.69 -11.39 1.35
N TYR A 172 -18.85 -12.01 0.18
CA TYR A 172 -19.19 -13.43 0.07
C TYR A 172 -18.15 -14.34 0.77
N HIS A 173 -16.89 -13.94 0.76
CA HIS A 173 -15.80 -14.66 1.43
C HIS A 173 -15.48 -14.15 2.85
N GLY A 174 -16.25 -13.21 3.40
CA GLY A 174 -16.04 -12.69 4.76
C GLY A 174 -14.77 -11.84 4.96
N ILE A 175 -14.14 -11.36 3.88
CA ILE A 175 -12.85 -10.64 3.92
C ILE A 175 -12.94 -9.20 3.38
N ASN A 176 -14.15 -8.63 3.36
CA ASN A 176 -14.42 -7.29 2.84
C ASN A 176 -13.95 -6.17 3.78
N THR A 177 -12.64 -5.95 3.84
CA THR A 177 -12.02 -4.88 4.64
C THR A 177 -11.31 -3.86 3.74
N ASP A 178 -11.14 -2.64 4.25
CA ASP A 178 -10.33 -1.62 3.56
C ASP A 178 -8.90 -2.11 3.33
N THR A 179 -8.30 -2.81 4.30
CA THR A 179 -6.96 -3.40 4.19
C THR A 179 -6.84 -4.33 2.98
N VAL A 180 -7.80 -5.25 2.80
CA VAL A 180 -7.78 -6.20 1.68
C VAL A 180 -7.95 -5.48 0.34
N LYS A 181 -8.86 -4.49 0.26
CA LYS A 181 -9.05 -3.69 -0.95
C LYS A 181 -7.80 -2.88 -1.31
N GLU A 182 -7.25 -2.17 -0.34
CA GLU A 182 -6.05 -1.34 -0.51
C GLU A 182 -4.85 -2.19 -0.94
N ALA A 183 -4.64 -3.34 -0.29
CA ALA A 183 -3.58 -4.29 -0.64
C ALA A 183 -3.74 -4.81 -2.07
N LEU A 184 -4.95 -5.19 -2.49
CA LEU A 184 -5.20 -5.68 -3.83
C LEU A 184 -4.94 -4.62 -4.90
N ILE A 185 -5.42 -3.38 -4.69
CA ILE A 185 -5.23 -2.28 -5.64
C ILE A 185 -3.73 -1.98 -5.78
N LEU A 186 -3.01 -1.96 -4.66
CA LEU A 186 -1.56 -1.76 -4.64
C LEU A 186 -0.83 -2.88 -5.37
N ALA A 187 -1.09 -4.14 -5.02
CA ALA A 187 -0.45 -5.30 -5.64
C ALA A 187 -0.73 -5.36 -7.16
N SER A 188 -1.96 -5.09 -7.57
CA SER A 188 -2.34 -5.06 -8.99
C SER A 188 -1.58 -3.99 -9.77
N LYS A 189 -1.41 -2.80 -9.18
CA LYS A 189 -0.58 -1.75 -9.80
C LYS A 189 0.88 -2.16 -9.88
N VAL A 190 1.45 -2.67 -8.79
CA VAL A 190 2.87 -3.02 -8.69
C VAL A 190 3.23 -4.11 -9.70
N THR A 191 2.46 -5.19 -9.73
CA THR A 191 2.67 -6.32 -10.65
C THR A 191 2.36 -5.99 -12.11
N SER A 192 1.59 -4.92 -12.39
CA SER A 192 1.41 -4.44 -13.77
C SER A 192 2.68 -3.86 -14.41
N PHE A 193 3.72 -3.61 -13.61
CA PHE A 193 5.01 -3.16 -14.09
C PHE A 193 5.87 -4.35 -14.50
N LYS A 194 6.28 -4.38 -15.78
CA LYS A 194 6.96 -5.53 -16.41
C LYS A 194 8.24 -6.04 -15.72
N ASN A 195 8.90 -5.21 -14.90
CA ASN A 195 10.13 -5.59 -14.21
C ASN A 195 9.89 -6.05 -12.76
N VAL A 196 8.63 -6.10 -12.31
CA VAL A 196 8.27 -6.67 -11.01
C VAL A 196 7.77 -8.10 -11.24
N VAL A 197 8.43 -9.06 -10.59
CA VAL A 197 8.11 -10.50 -10.72
C VAL A 197 7.09 -10.95 -9.66
N ALA A 198 7.17 -10.41 -8.45
CA ALA A 198 6.27 -10.67 -7.32
C ALA A 198 6.16 -9.43 -6.41
#